data_AF-U6FDR3-F1
#
_entry.id   AF-U6FDR3-F1
#
_cell.length_a   1.000
_cell.length_b   1.000
_cell.length_c   1.000
_cell.angle_alpha   90.00
_cell.angle_beta   90.00
_cell.angle_gamma   90.00
#
_symmetry.space_group_name_H-M   'P 1'
#
loop_
_entity.id
_entity.type
_entity.pdbx_description
1 polymer ?
#
loop_
_entity_poly.entity_id
_entity_poly.type
_entity_poly.pdbx_seq_one_letter_code
_entity_poly.pdbx_strand_id
1 'polypeptide(L)' 'MNRFPVVFDLPHSGTTIIAEMADALLPTAVLANTDWFLRELYDFFARAWVYSFRK' A
#
# COMPACT_ATOMS: atom_id res chain seq x y z
N MET A 1 -8.30 -5.92 27.89
CA MET A 1 -8.43 -5.16 26.63
C MET A 1 -7.05 -4.59 26.32
N ASN A 2 -6.39 -5.10 25.28
CA ASN A 2 -5.01 -4.71 24.95
C ASN A 2 -5.03 -3.40 24.15
N ARG A 3 -4.42 -2.35 24.69
CA ARG A 3 -4.33 -1.03 24.06
C ARG A 3 -2.87 -0.72 23.78
N PHE A 4 -2.34 -1.33 22.73
CA PHE A 4 -0.98 -1.06 22.26
C PHE A 4 -1.02 -0.02 21.15
N PRO A 5 -0.10 0.96 21.14
CA PRO A 5 0.08 1.83 19.98
C PRO A 5 0.65 0.99 18.85
N VAL A 6 -0.17 0.68 17.84
CA VAL A 6 0.27 -0.05 16.65
C VAL A 6 0.66 0.95 15.59
N VAL A 7 1.91 0.89 15.14
CA VAL A 7 2.43 1.65 13.99
C VAL A 7 2.68 0.65 12.86
N PHE A 8 2.18 0.96 11.67
CA PHE A 8 2.41 0.14 10.48
C PHE A 8 2.68 1.04 9.27
N ASP A 9 3.44 0.51 8.30
CA ASP A 9 3.78 1.18 7.04
C ASP A 9 3.64 0.18 5.89
N LEU A 10 3.34 0.68 4.68
CA LEU A 10 3.14 -0.10 3.46
C LEU A 10 4.00 0.47 2.31
N PRO A 11 5.34 0.38 2.42
CA PRO A 11 6.26 1.10 1.54
C PRO A 11 6.22 0.63 0.08
N HIS A 12 5.63 -0.54 -0.21
CA HIS A 12 5.53 -1.10 -1.56
C HIS A 12 4.09 -1.19 -2.10
N SER A 13 3.11 -0.60 -1.41
CA SER A 13 1.71 -0.58 -1.83
C SER A 13 1.39 0.37 -3.00
N GLY A 14 2.35 1.21 -3.37
CA GLY A 14 2.18 2.21 -4.42
C GLY A 14 2.19 1.59 -5.81
N THR A 15 1.16 1.88 -6.60
CA THR A 15 1.07 1.49 -8.02
C THR A 15 1.50 2.60 -8.98
N THR A 16 1.88 3.77 -8.46
CA THR A 16 2.26 4.93 -9.26
C THR A 16 3.71 4.83 -9.74
N ILE A 17 3.90 4.93 -11.05
CA ILE A 17 5.21 5.05 -11.70
C ILE A 17 5.37 6.52 -12.14
N ILE A 18 6.51 7.15 -11.85
CA ILE A 18 6.80 8.52 -12.29
C ILE A 18 7.11 8.56 -13.79
N ALA A 19 6.95 9.72 -14.43
CA ALA A 19 7.10 9.87 -15.87
C ALA A 19 8.46 9.36 -16.37
N GLU A 20 9.54 9.69 -15.67
CA GLU A 20 10.90 9.28 -16.00
C GLU A 20 11.08 7.75 -15.97
N MET A 21 10.38 7.06 -15.06
CA MET A 21 10.41 5.60 -14.98
C MET A 21 9.55 4.95 -16.06
N ALA A 22 8.43 5.59 -16.43
CA ALA A 22 7.57 5.13 -17.52
C ALA A 22 8.30 5.23 -18.87
N ASP A 23 9.05 6.31 -19.09
CA ASP A 23 9.84 6.51 -20.31
C ASP A 23 10.98 5.50 -20.47
N ALA A 24 11.49 4.97 -19.34
CA ALA A 24 12.54 3.96 -19.31
C ALA A 24 12.01 2.52 -19.29
N LEU A 25 10.69 2.32 -19.27
CA LEU A 25 10.11 0.99 -19.09
C LEU A 25 10.31 0.13 -20.34
N LEU A 26 10.77 -1.11 -20.15
CA LEU A 26 10.80 -2.08 -21.24
C LEU A 26 9.36 -2.39 -21.68
N PRO A 27 9.06 -2.50 -22.98
CA PRO A 27 7.72 -2.84 -23.47
C PRO A 27 7.18 -4.19 -22.94
N THR A 28 8.09 -5.07 -22.50
CA THR A 28 7.79 -6.40 -21.96
C THR A 28 7.88 -6.47 -20.44
N ALA A 29 8.13 -5.34 -19.75
CA ALA A 29 8.23 -5.33 -18.31
C ALA A 29 6.91 -5.74 -17.66
N VAL A 30 6.96 -6.75 -16.79
CA VAL A 30 5.82 -7.17 -15.97
C VAL A 30 5.83 -6.36 -14.68
N LEU A 31 4.82 -5.53 -14.47
CA LEU A 31 4.62 -4.75 -13.24
C LEU A 31 4.00 -5.64 -12.15
N ALA A 32 4.76 -6.62 -11.69
CA ALA A 32 4.31 -7.60 -10.69
C ALA A 32 4.14 -7.03 -9.28
N ASN A 33 4.50 -5.76 -9.06
CA ASN A 33 4.70 -5.17 -7.74
C ASN A 33 3.42 -4.63 -7.09
N THR A 34 2.28 -5.23 -7.39
CA THR A 34 1.01 -4.81 -6.81
C THR A 34 0.63 -5.77 -5.71
N ASP A 35 0.60 -5.28 -4.48
CA ASP A 35 0.10 -6.04 -3.35
C ASP A 35 -1.46 -6.05 -3.40
N TRP A 36 -2.01 -6.80 -4.36
CA TRP A 36 -3.43 -6.76 -4.74
C TRP A 36 -4.40 -7.03 -3.59
N PHE A 37 -3.95 -7.71 -2.53
CA PHE A 37 -4.77 -8.12 -1.38
C PHE A 37 -4.49 -7.34 -0.08
N LEU A 38 -3.76 -6.22 -0.12
CA LEU A 38 -3.50 -5.42 1.09
C LEU A 38 -4.79 -4.98 1.78
N ARG A 39 -5.82 -4.62 1.02
CA ARG A 39 -7.09 -4.17 1.58
C ARG A 39 -7.74 -5.26 2.43
N GLU A 40 -7.80 -6.48 1.91
CA GLU A 40 -8.35 -7.65 2.58
C GLU A 40 -7.48 -8.07 3.76
N LEU A 41 -6.15 -8.04 3.60
CA LEU A 41 -5.18 -8.37 4.65
C LEU A 41 -5.25 -7.41 5.83
N TYR A 42 -5.53 -6.13 5.57
CA TYR A 42 -5.53 -5.05 6.56
C TYR A 42 -6.92 -4.53 6.94
N ASP A 43 -8.00 -5.22 6.57
CA ASP A 43 -9.38 -4.81 6.88
C ASP A 43 -9.65 -4.75 8.41
N PHE A 44 -8.84 -5.45 9.21
CA PHE A 44 -8.93 -5.47 10.66
C PHE A 44 -8.55 -4.11 11.25
N PHE A 45 -7.72 -3.31 10.57
CA PHE A 45 -7.40 -1.96 11.01
C PHE A 45 -8.62 -1.03 10.89
N ALA A 46 -9.38 -1.09 9.80
CA ALA A 46 -10.60 -0.31 9.63
C ALA A 46 -11.67 -0.69 10.67
N ARG A 47 -11.71 -1.96 11.08
CA ARG A 47 -12.63 -2.47 12.09
C ARG A 47 -12.21 -2.13 13.52
N ALA A 48 -10.91 -1.91 13.76
CA ALA A 48 -10.36 -1.66 15.08
C ALA A 48 -10.01 -0.18 15.36
N TRP A 49 -9.88 0.67 14.34
CA TRP A 49 -9.38 2.04 14.49
C TRP A 49 -10.15 3.05 13.62
N VAL A 50 -10.93 3.92 14.28
CA VAL A 50 -11.44 5.17 13.71
C VAL A 50 -10.39 6.25 13.96
N TYR A 51 -9.33 6.34 13.16
CA TYR A 51 -8.58 7.59 13.01
C TYR A 51 -8.01 7.68 11.59
N SER A 52 -8.61 8.61 10.84
CA SER A 52 -8.26 9.00 9.49
C SER A 52 -6.92 9.74 9.48
N PHE A 53 -5.84 9.10 9.01
CA PHE A 53 -4.74 9.86 8.41
C PHE A 53 -5.14 10.18 6.96
N ARG A 54 -5.78 11.34 6.78
CA ARG A 54 -5.74 12.02 5.49
C ARG A 54 -4.33 12.55 5.32
N LYS A 55 -3.68 12.19 4.21
CA LYS A 55 -2.63 13.06 3.65
C LYS A 55 -3.25 14.39 3.23
#